data_AF-A0A959AI51-F1
#
_entry.id   AF-A0A959AI51-F1
#
_cell.length_a   1.000
_cell.length_b   1.000
_cell.length_c   1.000
_cell.angle_alpha   90.00
_cell.angle_beta   90.00
_cell.angle_gamma   90.00
#
_symmetry.space_group_name_H-M   'P 1'
#
loop_
_entity.id
_entity.type
_entity.pdbx_description
1 polymer ?
#
loop_
_entity_poly.entity_id
_entity_poly.type
_entity_poly.pdbx_seq_one_letter_code
_entity_poly.pdbx_strand_id
1 'polypeptide(L)' 'MSFNWIAVIIATLIPMVLGFIWYNPKVFGGAWMKASGLTEESLKGANMPVIFGVSLFLSLLLSIEVNFLAVHQWH' A
#
# COMPACT_ATOMS: atom_id res chain seq x y z
N MET A 1 25.76 -11.31 3.42
CA MET A 1 24.58 -11.24 4.31
C MET A 1 23.44 -11.98 3.61
N SER A 2 22.54 -12.62 4.34
CA SER A 2 21.40 -13.38 3.76
C SER A 2 20.16 -12.51 3.56
N PHE A 3 19.22 -12.97 2.73
CA PHE A 3 18.00 -12.22 2.44
C PHE A 3 17.09 -12.19 3.66
N ASN A 4 16.83 -11.00 4.20
CA ASN A 4 16.00 -10.85 5.39
C ASN A 4 14.52 -10.87 5.02
N TRP A 5 13.96 -12.08 4.91
CA TRP A 5 12.54 -12.29 4.64
C TRP A 5 11.61 -11.70 5.71
N ILE A 6 12.04 -11.65 6.97
CA ILE A 6 11.25 -11.05 8.05
C ILE A 6 11.08 -9.55 7.79
N ALA A 7 12.16 -8.86 7.41
CA ALA A 7 12.11 -7.44 7.06
C ALA A 7 11.18 -7.18 5.87
N VAL A 8 11.23 -8.03 4.83
CA VAL A 8 10.36 -7.90 3.65
C VAL A 8 8.88 -8.07 3.99
N ILE A 9 8.54 -9.07 4.81
CA ILE A 9 7.16 -9.32 5.24
C ILE A 9 6.64 -8.14 6.08
N ILE A 10 7.45 -7.62 7.00
CA ILE A 10 7.06 -6.45 7.81
C ILE A 10 6.88 -5.21 6.91
N ALA A 11 7.81 -4.96 6.00
CA ALA A 11 7.77 -3.83 5.08
C ALA A 11 6.55 -3.89 4.12
N THR A 12 6.10 -5.10 3.76
CA THR A 12 4.88 -5.32 2.96
C THR A 12 3.63 -4.70 3.59
N LEU A 13 3.57 -4.58 4.92
CA LEU A 13 2.41 -4.01 5.62
C LEU A 13 2.43 -2.48 5.67
N ILE A 14 3.58 -1.84 5.40
CA ILE A 14 3.73 -0.39 5.52
C ILE A 14 2.81 0.39 4.57
N PRO A 15 2.69 0.04 3.27
CA PRO A 15 1.77 0.74 2.38
C PRO A 15 0.31 0.63 2.81
N MET A 16 -0.08 -0.46 3.50
CA MET A 16 -1.44 -0.63 4.02
C MET A 16 -1.73 0.37 5.15
N VAL A 17 -0.78 0.54 6.07
CA VAL A 17 -0.88 1.52 7.16
C VAL A 17 -0.89 2.94 6.61
N LEU A 18 0.01 3.23 5.66
CA LEU A 18 0.05 4.54 5.00
C LEU A 18 -1.23 4.83 4.21
N GLY A 19 -1.77 3.83 3.50
CA GLY A 19 -3.05 3.93 2.80
C GLY A 19 -4.20 4.23 3.76
N PHE A 20 -4.26 3.56 4.91
CA PHE A 20 -5.28 3.84 5.94
C PHE A 20 -5.23 5.30 6.43
N ILE A 21 -4.03 5.84 6.64
CA ILE A 21 -3.85 7.23 7.06
C ILE A 21 -4.21 8.19 5.91
N TRP A 22 -3.67 7.94 4.71
CA TRP A 22 -3.83 8.80 3.54
C TRP A 22 -5.29 8.93 3.10
N TYR A 23 -5.99 7.80 2.97
CA TYR A 23 -7.40 7.76 2.53
C TYR A 23 -8.41 8.09 3.64
N ASN A 24 -7.95 8.43 4.85
CA ASN A 24 -8.85 8.91 5.90
C ASN A 24 -9.43 10.29 5.53
N PRO A 25 -10.76 10.53 5.69
CA PRO A 25 -11.38 11.82 5.40
C PRO A 25 -10.77 13.00 6.17
N LYS A 26 -10.20 12.76 7.36
CA LYS A 26 -9.54 13.79 8.19
C LYS A 26 -8.13 14.17 7.71
N VAL A 27 -7.57 13.45 6.74
CA VAL A 27 -6.22 13.67 6.22
C VAL A 27 -6.29 14.08 4.74
N PHE A 28 -6.21 13.14 3.80
CA PHE A 28 -6.30 13.42 2.36
C PHE A 28 -7.45 12.70 1.66
N GLY A 29 -8.18 11.81 2.33
CA GLY A 29 -9.24 11.00 1.73
C GLY A 29 -10.34 11.80 1.03
N GLY A 30 -10.85 12.85 1.70
CA GLY A 30 -11.91 13.69 1.13
C GLY A 30 -11.44 14.52 -0.06
N ALA A 31 -10.22 15.07 0.01
CA ALA A 31 -9.62 15.81 -1.09
C ALA A 31 -9.34 14.90 -2.30
N TRP A 32 -8.81 13.69 -2.05
CA TRP A 32 -8.57 12.69 -3.07
C TRP A 32 -9.86 12.21 -3.74
N MET A 33 -10.92 11.92 -2.97
CA MET A 33 -12.23 11.55 -3.51
C MET A 33 -12.76 12.62 -4.46
N LYS A 34 -12.72 13.90 -4.04
CA LYS A 34 -13.16 15.02 -4.86
C LYS A 34 -12.33 15.17 -6.13
N ALA A 35 -11.00 15.07 -6.02
CA ALA A 35 -10.09 15.18 -7.17
C ALA A 35 -10.23 14.02 -8.15
N SER A 36 -10.57 12.82 -7.65
CA SER A 36 -10.75 11.61 -8.45
C SER A 36 -12.16 11.48 -9.04
N GLY A 37 -13.07 12.41 -8.72
CA GLY A 37 -14.48 12.35 -9.15
C GLY A 37 -15.29 11.22 -8.50
N LEU A 38 -14.79 10.63 -7.41
CA LEU A 38 -15.47 9.54 -6.70
C LEU A 38 -16.51 10.09 -5.74
N THR A 39 -17.67 9.45 -5.73
CA THR A 39 -18.78 9.73 -4.81
C THR A 39 -18.91 8.59 -3.80
N GLU A 40 -19.58 8.83 -2.67
CA GLU A 40 -19.88 7.77 -1.70
C GLU A 40 -20.68 6.63 -2.34
N GLU A 41 -21.56 6.96 -3.28
CA GLU A 41 -22.36 5.98 -4.02
C GLU A 41 -21.50 5.09 -4.92
N SER A 42 -20.47 5.66 -5.57
CA SER A 42 -19.49 4.88 -6.36
C SER A 42 -18.70 3.88 -5.51
N LEU A 43 -18.55 4.13 -4.22
CA LEU A 43 -17.81 3.26 -3.29
C LEU A 43 -18.69 2.14 -2.70
N LYS A 44 -20.03 2.26 -2.73
CA LYS A 44 -20.94 1.24 -2.16
C LYS A 44 -20.83 -0.13 -2.84
N GLY A 45 -20.37 -0.17 -4.10
CA GLY A 45 -20.15 -1.42 -4.86
C GLY A 45 -18.70 -1.92 -4.87
N ALA A 46 -17.79 -1.28 -4.13
CA ALA A 46 -16.37 -1.61 -4.17
C ALA A 46 -16.10 -3.01 -3.61
N ASN A 47 -15.32 -3.82 -4.34
CA ASN A 47 -14.90 -5.13 -3.88
C ASN A 47 -13.67 -5.00 -2.97
N MET A 48 -13.93 -4.77 -1.68
CA MET A 48 -12.87 -4.54 -0.67
C MET A 48 -11.86 -5.70 -0.57
N PRO A 49 -12.27 -6.99 -0.62
CA PRO A 49 -11.31 -8.10 -0.68
C PRO A 49 -10.34 -8.01 -1.86
N VAL A 50 -10.83 -7.68 -3.07
CA VAL A 50 -9.97 -7.53 -4.25
C VAL A 50 -9.04 -6.32 -4.09
N ILE A 51 -9.56 -5.18 -3.64
CA ILE A 51 -8.77 -3.95 -3.44
C ILE A 51 -7.62 -4.22 -2.48
N PHE A 52 -7.90 -4.78 -1.31
CA PHE A 52 -6.86 -5.04 -0.30
C PHE A 52 -5.95 -6.20 -0.70
N GLY A 53 -6.47 -7.26 -1.34
CA GLY A 53 -5.66 -8.37 -1.83
C GLY A 53 -4.64 -7.92 -2.87
N VAL A 54 -5.08 -7.15 -3.86
CA VAL A 54 -4.19 -6.59 -4.89
C VAL A 54 -3.21 -5.58 -4.28
N SER A 55 -3.67 -4.71 -3.38
CA SER A 55 -2.80 -3.73 -2.71
C SER A 55 -1.69 -4.41 -1.90
N LEU A 56 -2.03 -5.48 -1.16
CA LEU A 56 -1.06 -6.24 -0.38
C LEU A 56 -0.05 -6.97 -1.27
N PHE A 57 -0.51 -7.55 -2.39
CA PHE A 57 0.36 -8.18 -3.38
C PHE A 57 1.34 -7.17 -3.99
N LEU A 58 0.84 -6.00 -4.41
CA LEU A 58 1.71 -4.93 -4.93
C LEU A 58 2.68 -4.40 -3.88
N SER A 59 2.26 -4.34 -2.61
CA SER A 59 3.12 -3.94 -1.49
C SER A 59 4.25 -4.95 -1.26
N LEU A 60 4.01 -6.24 -1.47
CA LEU A 60 5.04 -7.27 -1.39
C LEU A 60 6.07 -7.10 -2.51
N LEU A 61 5.62 -6.89 -3.75
CA LEU A 61 6.51 -6.62 -4.88
C LEU A 61 7.36 -5.37 -4.62
N LEU A 62 6.73 -4.29 -4.16
CA LEU A 62 7.42 -3.06 -3.79
C LEU A 62 8.46 -3.29 -2.69
N SER A 63 8.13 -4.07 -1.66
CA SER A 63 9.04 -4.41 -0.56
C SER A 63 10.30 -5.14 -1.05
N ILE A 64 10.15 -6.06 -2.00
CA ILE A 64 11.27 -6.78 -2.64
C ILE A 64 12.14 -5.81 -3.45
N GLU A 65 11.54 -4.98 -4.31
CA GLU A 65 12.26 -4.02 -5.15
C GLU A 65 13.03 -2.98 -4.31
N VAL A 66 12.39 -2.42 -3.27
CA VAL A 66 13.02 -1.46 -2.36
C VAL A 66 14.21 -2.10 -1.63
N ASN A 67 14.16 -3.39 -1.31
CA ASN A 67 15.30 -4.09 -0.71
C ASN A 67 16.52 -4.05 -1.64
N PHE A 68 16.37 -4.34 -2.93
CA PHE A 68 17.46 -4.27 -3.90
C PHE A 68 17.98 -2.84 -4.11
N LEU A 69 17.10 -1.84 -4.11
CA LEU A 69 17.48 -0.44 -4.33
C LEU A 69 18.17 0.21 -3.13
N ALA A 70 17.73 -0.10 -1.91
CA ALA A 70 18.16 0.60 -0.70
C ALA A 70 19.13 -0.20 0.18
N VAL A 71 19.16 -1.53 0.07
CA VAL A 71 20.02 -2.38 0.90
C VAL A 71 21.25 -2.80 0.09
N HIS A 72 22.39 -2.16 0.33
CA HIS A 72 23.62 -2.43 -0.42
C HIS A 72 24.35 -3.74 -0.03
N GLN A 73 23.78 -4.57 0.85
CA GLN A 73 24.38 -5.84 1.26
C GLN A 73 24.39 -6.92 0.14
N TRP A 74 23.77 -6.61 -0.99
CA TRP A 74 23.68 -7.44 -2.20
C TRP A 74 24.80 -7.18 -3.22
N HIS A 75 25.65 -6.17 -2.95
CA HIS A 75 26.77 -5.76 -3.80
C HIS A 75 28.10 -6.04 -3.09
#